data_AF-A0A2E1IHL0-F1
#
_entry.id   AF-A0A2E1IHL0-F1
#
_cell.length_a   1.000
_cell.length_b   1.000
_cell.length_c   1.000
_cell.angle_alpha   90.00
_cell.angle_beta   90.00
_cell.angle_gamma   90.00
#
_symmetry.space_group_name_H-M   'P 1'
#
loop_
_entity.id
_entity.type
_entity.pdbx_description
1 polymer ?
#
loop_
_entity_poly.entity_id
_entity_poly.type
_entity_poly.pdbx_seq_one_letter_code
_entity_poly.pdbx_strand_id
1 'polypeptide(L)'
;MNQNVFIGIASTLLILIQYPSIARSFFVVPPTEVAIHNPKSTEGERNRTTITVSVPADAENTLAKIILTQLPNIDQWDWGELKPEVYFGQYSIRARGKKGLATASLSKSGDVLEIALTPAVEPGKTINVVFTGFNPDSNIYQWKTEFLASGDEPVRYLGPTLRVNIYDIDPFH
;
A
#
# COMPACT_ATOMS: atom_id res chain seq x y z
N MET A 1 -7.14 6.42 85.16
CA MET A 1 -8.00 6.89 84.04
C MET A 1 -7.15 7.75 83.14
N ASN A 2 -7.10 7.38 81.85
CA ASN A 2 -6.92 8.20 80.64
C ASN A 2 -6.14 7.39 79.59
N GLN A 3 -6.91 6.79 78.69
CA GLN A 3 -6.42 6.15 77.47
C GLN A 3 -6.19 7.24 76.42
N ASN A 4 -4.98 7.33 75.89
CA ASN A 4 -4.70 8.12 74.70
C ASN A 4 -4.99 7.26 73.46
N VAL A 5 -6.02 7.64 72.71
CA VAL A 5 -6.39 7.04 71.43
C VAL A 5 -5.58 7.72 70.33
N PHE A 6 -4.70 6.97 69.67
CA PHE A 6 -4.06 7.38 68.42
C PHE A 6 -5.03 7.12 67.26
N ILE A 7 -5.52 8.18 66.61
CA ILE A 7 -6.28 8.09 65.36
C ILE A 7 -5.27 8.15 64.22
N GLY A 8 -4.93 6.98 63.66
CA GLY A 8 -4.19 6.88 62.41
C GLY A 8 -5.11 7.14 61.23
N ILE A 9 -4.93 8.26 60.53
CA ILE A 9 -5.60 8.52 59.25
C ILE A 9 -4.71 7.91 58.16
N ALA A 10 -5.09 6.73 57.67
CA ALA A 10 -4.46 6.12 56.51
C ALA A 10 -4.96 6.83 55.23
N SER A 11 -4.21 7.83 54.75
CA SER A 11 -4.39 8.38 53.41
C SER A 11 -4.07 7.31 52.38
N THR A 12 -5.10 6.80 51.71
CA THR A 12 -4.95 5.81 50.64
C THR A 12 -4.55 6.54 49.37
N LEU A 13 -3.31 6.33 48.91
CA LEU A 13 -2.79 6.88 47.66
C LEU A 13 -3.43 6.14 46.48
N LEU A 14 -4.30 6.81 45.73
CA LEU A 14 -4.90 6.27 44.51
C LEU A 14 -3.86 6.37 43.37
N ILE A 15 -3.20 5.27 43.03
CA ILE A 15 -2.33 5.20 41.85
C ILE A 15 -3.23 4.94 40.63
N LEU A 16 -3.50 5.98 39.84
CA LEU A 16 -4.08 5.85 38.51
C LEU A 16 -3.00 5.29 37.58
N ILE A 17 -3.10 3.99 37.27
CA ILE A 17 -2.31 3.36 36.22
C ILE A 17 -2.85 3.89 34.89
N GLN A 18 -2.19 4.90 34.32
CA GLN A 18 -2.42 5.28 32.92
C GLN A 18 -1.76 4.23 32.04
N TYR A 19 -2.58 3.38 31.41
CA TYR A 19 -2.11 2.56 30.30
C TYR A 19 -1.79 3.48 29.12
N PRO A 20 -0.63 3.33 28.45
CA PRO A 20 -0.42 4.03 27.20
C PRO A 20 -1.48 3.55 26.21
N SER A 21 -2.36 4.45 25.75
CA SER A 21 -3.15 4.15 24.57
C SER A 21 -2.17 4.10 23.41
N ILE A 22 -1.96 2.91 22.84
CA ILE A 22 -1.22 2.80 21.59
C ILE A 22 -2.10 3.44 20.51
N ALA A 23 -1.79 4.68 20.15
CA ALA A 23 -2.47 5.37 19.07
C ALA A 23 -2.02 4.71 17.76
N ARG A 24 -2.90 3.90 17.18
CA ARG A 24 -2.67 3.30 15.85
C ARG A 24 -2.99 4.31 14.78
N SER A 25 -2.21 4.33 13.71
CA SER A 25 -2.55 5.09 12.51
C SER A 25 -3.60 4.37 11.67
N PHE A 26 -4.62 5.10 11.21
CA PHE A 26 -5.69 4.56 10.40
C PHE A 26 -6.24 5.59 9.42
N PHE A 27 -6.95 5.13 8.38
CA PHE A 27 -7.78 5.98 7.52
C PHE A 27 -9.20 6.05 8.06
N VAL A 28 -9.83 7.22 8.03
CA VAL A 28 -11.29 7.32 8.26
C VAL A 28 -12.05 6.77 7.06
N VAL A 29 -11.61 7.14 5.85
CA VAL A 29 -12.06 6.53 4.59
C VAL A 29 -10.85 5.95 3.85
N PRO A 30 -10.71 4.62 3.76
CA PRO A 30 -9.55 4.00 3.13
C PRO A 30 -9.59 4.12 1.59
N PRO A 31 -8.43 4.08 0.91
CA PRO A 31 -8.38 3.95 -0.54
C PRO A 31 -9.12 2.70 -1.03
N THR A 32 -10.05 2.88 -1.97
CA THR A 32 -10.81 1.79 -2.61
C THR A 32 -10.71 1.83 -4.13
N GLU A 33 -10.38 2.98 -4.70
CA GLU A 33 -10.12 3.18 -6.12
C GLU A 33 -8.66 2.84 -6.45
N VAL A 34 -8.44 1.59 -6.85
CA VAL A 34 -7.13 1.10 -7.30
C VAL A 34 -7.26 0.38 -8.62
N ALA A 35 -6.29 0.61 -9.50
CA ALA A 35 -6.19 -0.04 -10.79
C ALA A 35 -4.75 -0.47 -11.07
N ILE A 36 -4.61 -1.48 -11.94
CA ILE A 36 -3.34 -1.89 -12.51
C ILE A 36 -3.46 -1.83 -14.03
N HIS A 37 -2.48 -1.19 -14.65
CA HIS A 37 -2.42 -0.97 -16.08
C HIS A 37 -1.17 -1.62 -16.64
N ASN A 38 -1.31 -2.32 -17.76
CA ASN A 38 -0.18 -2.87 -18.49
C ASN A 38 -0.39 -2.70 -20.02
N PRO A 39 0.23 -1.68 -20.64
CA PRO A 39 0.00 -1.34 -22.05
C PRO A 39 0.73 -2.23 -23.07
N LYS A 40 0.86 -3.56 -22.81
CA LYS A 40 1.62 -4.56 -23.59
C LYS A 40 1.57 -4.36 -25.11
N SER A 41 0.37 -4.22 -25.68
CA SER A 41 0.15 -4.11 -27.13
C SER A 41 0.63 -2.80 -27.76
N THR A 42 0.81 -1.74 -26.97
CA THR A 42 1.25 -0.41 -27.45
C THR A 42 2.73 -0.12 -27.19
N GLU A 43 3.42 -0.95 -26.41
CA GLU A 43 4.84 -0.77 -26.05
C GLU A 43 5.77 -1.87 -26.60
N GLY A 44 5.29 -2.71 -27.53
CA GLY A 44 6.11 -3.70 -28.23
C GLY A 44 6.81 -4.66 -27.27
N GLU A 45 6.02 -5.34 -26.44
CA GLU A 45 6.47 -6.29 -25.40
C GLU A 45 7.19 -5.70 -24.18
N ARG A 46 7.49 -4.40 -24.17
CA ARG A 46 7.97 -3.74 -22.95
C ARG A 46 6.83 -3.65 -21.94
N ASN A 47 7.12 -4.04 -20.70
CA ASN A 47 6.15 -3.92 -19.61
C ASN A 47 6.38 -2.61 -18.88
N ARG A 48 5.35 -1.77 -18.90
CA ARG A 48 5.22 -0.59 -18.04
C ARG A 48 4.01 -0.77 -17.14
N THR A 49 4.15 -1.65 -16.15
CA THR A 49 3.10 -1.89 -15.16
C THR A 49 2.91 -0.62 -14.35
N THR A 50 1.70 -0.06 -14.36
CA THR A 50 1.36 1.11 -13.57
C THR A 50 0.27 0.76 -12.58
N ILE A 51 0.52 0.94 -11.29
CA ILE A 51 -0.49 0.82 -10.23
C ILE A 51 -0.99 2.22 -9.91
N THR A 52 -2.28 2.44 -10.13
CA THR A 52 -2.94 3.71 -9.84
C THR A 52 -3.72 3.57 -8.54
N VAL A 53 -3.56 4.53 -7.62
CA VAL A 53 -4.30 4.59 -6.35
C VAL A 53 -4.82 6.00 -6.16
N SER A 54 -6.14 6.14 -5.94
CA SER A 54 -6.73 7.39 -5.46
C SER A 54 -6.91 7.35 -3.95
N VAL A 55 -6.31 8.30 -3.24
CA VAL A 55 -6.54 8.51 -1.81
C VAL A 55 -7.77 9.42 -1.65
N PRO A 56 -8.84 8.98 -0.94
CA PRO A 56 -10.02 9.80 -0.71
C PRO A 56 -9.68 11.15 -0.06
N ALA A 57 -10.44 12.19 -0.37
CA ALA A 57 -10.21 13.53 0.19
C ALA A 57 -10.49 13.59 1.70
N ASP A 58 -11.37 12.73 2.17
CA ASP A 58 -11.82 12.53 3.55
C ASP A 58 -11.13 11.33 4.23
N ALA A 59 -9.97 10.91 3.72
CA ALA A 59 -9.20 9.81 4.31
C ALA A 59 -8.64 10.14 5.71
N GLU A 60 -8.51 11.43 6.04
CA GLU A 60 -7.95 12.01 7.29
C GLU A 60 -6.51 11.57 7.64
N ASN A 61 -5.88 10.72 6.83
CA ASN A 61 -4.50 10.28 6.98
C ASN A 61 -3.86 10.05 5.61
N THR A 62 -2.53 10.12 5.57
CA THR A 62 -1.78 9.97 4.32
C THR A 62 -1.47 8.50 4.03
N LEU A 63 -1.42 8.14 2.75
CA LEU A 63 -1.08 6.78 2.30
C LEU A 63 0.44 6.60 2.31
N ALA A 64 0.93 5.70 3.16
CA ALA A 64 2.36 5.44 3.30
C ALA A 64 2.81 4.18 2.55
N LYS A 65 2.00 3.12 2.53
CA LYS A 65 2.35 1.89 1.81
C LYS A 65 1.19 1.29 1.04
N ILE A 66 1.54 0.69 -0.09
CA ILE A 66 0.68 -0.17 -0.91
C ILE A 66 1.29 -1.57 -0.87
N ILE A 67 0.47 -2.58 -0.62
CA ILE A 67 0.90 -3.98 -0.59
C ILE A 67 0.06 -4.74 -1.60
N LEU A 68 0.73 -5.48 -2.48
CA LEU A 68 0.10 -6.38 -3.44
C LEU A 68 0.51 -7.80 -3.13
N THR A 69 -0.44 -8.65 -2.77
CA THR A 69 -0.22 -10.09 -2.62
C THR A 69 -0.79 -10.80 -3.84
N GLN A 70 0.08 -11.36 -4.66
CA GLN A 70 -0.31 -12.15 -5.81
C GLN A 70 -1.08 -13.39 -5.35
N LEU A 71 -2.24 -13.61 -5.95
CA LEU A 71 -3.02 -14.83 -5.75
C LEU A 71 -2.35 -16.01 -6.47
N PRO A 72 -2.55 -17.25 -6.00
CA PRO A 72 -1.95 -18.42 -6.62
C PRO A 72 -2.16 -18.45 -8.13
N ASN A 73 -1.05 -18.56 -8.86
CA ASN A 73 -1.01 -18.71 -10.31
C ASN A 73 0.17 -19.62 -10.66
N ILE A 74 0.17 -20.19 -11.86
CA ILE A 74 1.27 -21.00 -12.38
C ILE A 74 2.55 -20.16 -12.44
N ASP A 75 2.42 -18.89 -12.85
CA ASP A 75 3.53 -17.96 -13.02
C ASP A 75 3.43 -16.76 -12.07
N GLN A 76 4.59 -16.23 -11.70
CA GLN A 76 4.70 -15.00 -10.94
C GLN A 76 4.79 -13.79 -11.86
N TRP A 77 4.20 -12.68 -11.43
CA TRP A 77 4.38 -11.43 -12.14
C TRP A 77 5.80 -10.91 -11.95
N ASP A 78 6.49 -10.66 -13.05
CA ASP A 78 7.78 -10.00 -13.01
C ASP A 78 7.59 -8.49 -12.84
N TRP A 79 7.91 -8.00 -11.64
CA TRP A 79 7.90 -6.56 -11.32
C TRP A 79 9.13 -5.82 -11.88
N GLY A 80 10.07 -6.52 -12.52
CA GLY A 80 11.28 -5.95 -13.09
C GLY A 80 12.18 -5.31 -12.04
N GLU A 81 12.74 -4.14 -12.37
CA GLU A 81 13.53 -3.39 -11.39
C GLU A 81 12.63 -2.83 -10.27
N LEU A 82 12.94 -3.19 -9.02
CA LEU A 82 12.25 -2.69 -7.81
C LEU A 82 12.64 -1.23 -7.44
N LYS A 83 12.76 -0.38 -8.46
CA LYS A 83 13.04 1.05 -8.35
C LYS A 83 11.92 1.82 -9.06
N PRO A 84 10.68 1.79 -8.52
CA PRO A 84 9.55 2.38 -9.21
C PRO A 84 9.68 3.89 -9.34
N GLU A 85 9.07 4.42 -10.39
CA GLU A 85 8.89 5.86 -10.56
C GLU A 85 7.45 6.25 -10.20
N VAL A 86 7.24 7.46 -9.66
CA VAL A 86 5.89 7.91 -9.27
C VAL A 86 5.51 9.19 -9.99
N TYR A 87 4.27 9.29 -10.46
CA TYR A 87 3.66 10.56 -10.87
C TYR A 87 2.25 10.72 -10.31
N PHE A 88 1.81 11.98 -10.18
CA PHE A 88 0.50 12.34 -9.65
C PHE A 88 -0.50 12.64 -10.77
N GLY A 89 -1.79 12.45 -10.48
CA GLY A 89 -2.89 12.71 -11.39
C GLY A 89 -3.49 11.44 -11.98
N GLN A 90 -4.31 11.59 -13.02
CA GLN A 90 -4.94 10.47 -13.70
C GLN A 90 -3.91 9.65 -14.48
N TYR A 91 -4.19 8.35 -14.63
CA TYR A 91 -3.34 7.43 -15.39
C TYR A 91 -3.11 7.95 -16.82
N SER A 92 -1.85 7.87 -17.27
CA SER A 92 -1.48 8.18 -18.64
C SER A 92 -0.31 7.32 -19.11
N ILE A 93 -0.49 6.71 -20.29
CA ILE A 93 0.55 5.94 -20.99
C ILE A 93 1.78 6.81 -21.27
N ARG A 94 1.61 8.12 -21.48
CA ARG A 94 2.68 9.04 -21.85
C ARG A 94 3.32 9.77 -20.67
N ALA A 95 2.69 9.73 -19.49
CA ALA A 95 3.22 10.40 -18.30
C ALA A 95 4.55 9.76 -17.89
N ARG A 96 5.49 10.59 -17.42
CA ARG A 96 6.77 10.13 -16.89
C ARG A 96 6.78 10.22 -15.37
N GLY A 97 7.31 9.20 -14.72
CA GLY A 97 7.46 9.19 -13.28
C GLY A 97 8.69 9.96 -12.82
N LYS A 98 8.71 10.28 -11.53
CA LYS A 98 9.88 10.79 -10.82
C LYS A 98 10.44 9.69 -9.92
N LYS A 99 11.75 9.47 -10.01
CA LYS A 99 12.49 8.54 -9.13
C LYS A 99 12.59 9.09 -7.70
N GLY A 100 12.76 8.17 -6.75
CA GLY A 100 12.96 8.52 -5.34
C GLY A 100 11.69 8.92 -4.58
N LEU A 101 10.52 8.80 -5.21
CA LEU A 101 9.23 9.02 -4.56
C LEU A 101 8.60 7.73 -4.00
N ALA A 102 9.15 6.58 -4.36
CA ALA A 102 8.78 5.29 -3.81
C ALA A 102 9.98 4.34 -3.79
N THR A 103 9.92 3.38 -2.88
CA THR A 103 10.77 2.18 -2.89
C THR A 103 9.88 0.95 -2.96
N ALA A 104 10.42 -0.15 -3.48
CA ALA A 104 9.71 -1.42 -3.56
C ALA A 104 10.58 -2.57 -3.03
N SER A 105 9.93 -3.58 -2.48
CA SER A 105 10.56 -4.83 -2.06
C SER A 105 9.63 -6.01 -2.31
N LEU A 106 10.21 -7.16 -2.64
CA LEU A 106 9.50 -8.43 -2.78
C LEU A 106 9.74 -9.32 -1.56
N SER A 107 8.73 -10.09 -1.17
CA SER A 107 8.90 -11.20 -0.23
C SER A 107 9.89 -12.23 -0.77
N LYS A 108 10.43 -13.08 0.11
CA LYS A 108 11.30 -14.20 -0.30
C LYS A 108 10.63 -15.15 -1.29
N SER A 109 9.32 -15.33 -1.16
CA SER A 109 8.48 -16.14 -2.05
C SER A 109 8.11 -15.42 -3.34
N GLY A 110 8.37 -14.11 -3.47
CA GLY A 110 8.07 -13.31 -4.65
C GLY A 110 6.61 -12.92 -4.84
N ASP A 111 5.72 -13.40 -3.96
CA ASP A 111 4.27 -13.23 -4.05
C ASP A 111 3.77 -11.93 -3.41
N VAL A 112 4.56 -11.28 -2.55
CA VAL A 112 4.18 -10.02 -1.89
C VAL A 112 5.10 -8.90 -2.36
N LEU A 113 4.53 -7.94 -3.07
CA LEU A 113 5.17 -6.66 -3.37
C LEU A 113 4.74 -5.64 -2.33
N GLU A 114 5.70 -5.07 -1.61
CA GLU A 114 5.50 -3.88 -0.78
C GLU A 114 6.06 -2.65 -1.49
N ILE A 115 5.28 -1.58 -1.54
CA ILE A 115 5.65 -0.28 -2.09
C ILE A 115 5.54 0.74 -0.96
N ALA A 116 6.64 1.38 -0.59
CA ALA A 116 6.67 2.46 0.38
C ALA A 116 6.80 3.81 -0.32
N LEU A 117 5.92 4.75 0.01
CA LEU A 117 5.84 6.08 -0.59
C LEU A 117 6.63 7.08 0.26
N THR A 118 7.54 7.83 -0.36
CA THR A 118 8.36 8.84 0.31
C THR A 118 8.38 10.14 -0.49
N PRO A 119 7.65 11.19 -0.08
CA PRO A 119 6.78 11.25 1.10
C PRO A 119 5.52 10.38 0.95
N ALA A 120 4.83 10.15 2.07
CA ALA A 120 3.48 9.59 2.05
C ALA A 120 2.52 10.52 1.27
N VAL A 121 1.45 9.94 0.74
CA VAL A 121 0.55 10.63 -0.20
C VAL A 121 -0.66 11.21 0.51
N GLU A 122 -0.84 12.52 0.36
CA GLU A 122 -1.93 13.28 0.98
C GLU A 122 -3.33 12.84 0.50
N PRO A 123 -4.36 13.01 1.35
CA PRO A 123 -5.76 12.90 0.95
C PRO A 123 -6.12 13.71 -0.31
N GLY A 124 -7.01 13.16 -1.13
CA GLY A 124 -7.50 13.81 -2.36
C GLY A 124 -6.51 13.76 -3.52
N LYS A 125 -5.46 12.95 -3.43
CA LYS A 125 -4.47 12.75 -4.50
C LYS A 125 -4.61 11.38 -5.14
N THR A 126 -4.49 11.36 -6.46
CA THR A 126 -4.23 10.13 -7.22
C THR A 126 -2.74 10.03 -7.53
N ILE A 127 -2.18 8.86 -7.29
CA ILE A 127 -0.80 8.50 -7.64
C ILE A 127 -0.77 7.33 -8.60
N ASN A 128 0.33 7.27 -9.35
CA ASN A 128 0.64 6.21 -10.28
C ASN A 128 2.07 5.74 -10.01
N VAL A 129 2.21 4.49 -9.57
CA VAL A 129 3.50 3.84 -9.31
C VAL A 129 3.84 2.98 -10.52
N VAL A 130 4.96 3.29 -11.16
CA VAL A 130 5.36 2.72 -12.44
C VAL A 130 6.54 1.79 -12.22
N PHE A 131 6.37 0.54 -12.63
CA PHE A 131 7.42 -0.45 -12.75
C PHE A 131 7.76 -0.67 -14.23
N THR A 132 9.03 -0.86 -14.50
CA THR A 132 9.54 -1.18 -15.84
C THR A 132 10.17 -2.56 -15.82
N GLY A 133 9.73 -3.43 -16.71
CA GLY A 133 10.21 -4.81 -16.81
C GLY A 133 9.79 -5.47 -18.11
N PHE A 134 9.59 -6.79 -18.04
CA PHE A 134 9.05 -7.59 -19.13
C PHE A 134 7.66 -8.10 -18.78
N ASN A 135 6.85 -8.38 -19.80
CA ASN A 135 5.56 -9.02 -19.57
C ASN A 135 5.82 -10.49 -19.24
N PRO A 136 5.17 -11.04 -18.21
CA PRO A 136 5.19 -12.47 -18.01
C PRO A 136 4.35 -13.17 -19.10
N ASP A 137 4.34 -14.50 -19.06
CA ASP A 137 3.64 -15.33 -20.03
C ASP A 137 2.12 -15.05 -20.11
N SER A 138 1.46 -15.58 -21.14
CA SER A 138 0.02 -15.41 -21.31
C SER A 138 -0.76 -16.10 -20.19
N ASN A 139 -1.39 -15.29 -19.33
CA ASN A 139 -2.15 -15.80 -18.19
C ASN A 139 -3.06 -14.72 -17.61
N ILE A 140 -3.84 -15.10 -16.59
CA ILE A 140 -4.62 -14.18 -15.76
C ILE A 140 -3.88 -14.00 -14.44
N TYR A 141 -3.38 -12.80 -14.20
CA TYR A 141 -2.68 -12.44 -12.97
C TYR A 141 -3.62 -11.66 -12.06
N GLN A 142 -3.61 -11.99 -10.77
CA GLN A 142 -4.49 -11.38 -9.78
C GLN A 142 -3.76 -11.06 -8.48
N TRP A 143 -4.14 -9.97 -7.83
CA TRP A 143 -3.56 -9.54 -6.56
C TRP A 143 -4.61 -9.08 -5.58
N LYS A 144 -4.47 -9.46 -4.31
CA LYS A 144 -5.10 -8.74 -3.20
C LYS A 144 -4.33 -7.45 -2.98
N THR A 145 -5.06 -6.38 -2.67
CA THR A 145 -4.47 -5.08 -2.34
C THR A 145 -4.65 -4.79 -0.86
N GLU A 146 -3.63 -4.20 -0.25
CA GLU A 146 -3.73 -3.62 1.08
C GLU A 146 -3.09 -2.23 1.13
N PHE A 147 -3.60 -1.38 2.02
CA PHE A 147 -3.10 -0.02 2.22
C PHE A 147 -2.77 0.21 3.69
N LEU A 148 -1.69 0.95 3.92
CA LEU A 148 -1.27 1.40 5.25
C LEU A 148 -1.18 2.92 5.29
N ALA A 149 -1.80 3.48 6.33
CA ALA A 149 -1.69 4.89 6.66
C ALA A 149 -0.29 5.24 7.21
N SER A 150 0.06 6.51 7.19
CA SER A 150 1.29 7.00 7.83
C SER A 150 1.20 7.03 9.36
N GLY A 151 2.32 6.74 10.03
CA GLY A 151 2.48 6.79 11.49
C GLY A 151 2.65 5.41 12.13
N ASP A 152 2.49 5.35 13.45
CA ASP A 152 2.84 4.18 14.25
C ASP A 152 1.75 3.10 14.19
N GLU A 153 2.20 1.84 14.13
CA GLU A 153 1.36 0.63 14.09
C GLU A 153 0.11 0.76 13.19
N PRO A 154 0.28 1.04 11.89
CA PRO A 154 -0.83 1.34 11.02
C PRO A 154 -1.76 0.13 10.84
N VAL A 155 -3.07 0.40 10.86
CA VAL A 155 -4.10 -0.61 10.56
C VAL A 155 -4.04 -0.99 9.08
N ARG A 156 -4.09 -2.29 8.79
CA ARG A 156 -4.19 -2.84 7.42
C ARG A 156 -5.60 -2.70 6.87
N TYR A 157 -5.72 -2.00 5.75
CA TYR A 157 -6.97 -1.88 5.01
C TYR A 157 -6.93 -2.71 3.75
N LEU A 158 -7.90 -3.62 3.59
CA LEU A 158 -8.03 -4.45 2.40
C LEU A 158 -8.73 -3.64 1.29
N GLY A 159 -8.11 -3.60 0.11
CA GLY A 159 -8.69 -3.01 -1.08
C GLY A 159 -9.30 -4.04 -2.04
N PRO A 160 -9.71 -3.61 -3.25
CA PRO A 160 -10.24 -4.52 -4.25
C PRO A 160 -9.18 -5.51 -4.74
N THR A 161 -9.62 -6.64 -5.29
CA THR A 161 -8.73 -7.54 -6.04
C THR A 161 -8.43 -6.95 -7.40
N LEU A 162 -7.15 -6.83 -7.74
CA LEU A 162 -6.69 -6.43 -9.06
C LEU A 162 -6.56 -7.64 -9.96
N ARG A 163 -6.79 -7.45 -11.27
CA ARG A 163 -6.67 -8.48 -12.28
C ARG A 163 -6.12 -7.90 -13.58
N VAL A 164 -5.16 -8.59 -14.17
CA VAL A 164 -4.63 -8.32 -15.52
C VAL A 164 -4.68 -9.60 -16.32
N ASN A 165 -5.15 -9.52 -17.55
CA ASN A 165 -5.08 -10.63 -18.50
C ASN A 165 -3.96 -10.33 -19.51
N ILE A 166 -3.02 -11.23 -19.64
CA ILE A 166 -1.98 -11.21 -20.68
C ILE A 166 -2.37 -12.24 -21.72
N TYR A 167 -2.50 -11.80 -22.97
CA TYR A 167 -2.81 -12.66 -24.10
C TYR A 167 -1.54 -12.91 -24.91
N ASP A 168 -1.49 -14.07 -25.57
CA ASP A 168 -0.51 -14.33 -26.62
C ASP A 168 -0.79 -13.42 -27.82
N ILE A 169 0.29 -12.97 -28.45
CA ILE A 169 0.19 -12.36 -29.77
C ILE A 169 0.09 -13.52 -30.76
N ASP A 170 -1.00 -13.57 -31.51
CA ASP A 170 -1.10 -14.49 -32.66
C ASP A 170 -0.07 -14.04 -33.71
N PRO A 171 0.99 -14.83 -33.99
CA PRO A 171 2.03 -14.44 -34.94
C PRO A 171 1.54 -14.49 -36.41
N PHE A 172 0.30 -14.91 -36.65
CA PHE A 172 -0.27 -15.05 -37.99
C PHE A 172 -1.33 -13.99 -38.35
N HIS A 173 -1.46 -12.91 -37.56
CA HIS A 173 -2.33 -11.76 -37.84
C HIS A 173 -1.60 -10.43 -37.85
#